data_AF-A0A948MRS9-F1
#
_entry.id   AF-A0A948MRS9-F1
#
_cell.length_a   1.000
_cell.length_b   1.000
_cell.length_c   1.000
_cell.angle_alpha   90.00
_cell.angle_beta   90.00
_cell.angle_gamma   90.00
#
_symmetry.space_group_name_H-M   'P 1'
#
loop_
_entity.id
_entity.type
_entity.pdbx_description
1 polymer ?
#
loop_
_entity_poly.entity_id
_entity_poly.type
_entity_poly.pdbx_seq_one_letter_code
_entity_poly.pdbx_strand_id
1 'polypeptide(L)' 'CEAIVLGCAGMADLAASLSRAHGLPVVDGVAAAVKLAESVVALGLKTSRLGGYAPPRAKPYAGRFAGEAPSC' A
#
# COMPACT_ATOMS: atom_id res chain seq x y z
N CYS A 1 5.37 24.43 5.11
CA CYS A 1 5.17 23.08 4.53
C CYS A 1 5.73 23.08 3.13
N GLU A 2 6.46 22.03 2.74
CA GLU A 2 7.24 21.99 1.49
C GLU A 2 6.77 20.91 0.51
N ALA A 3 5.79 20.10 0.90
CA ALA A 3 5.15 19.09 0.06
C ALA A 3 3.72 18.82 0.55
N ILE A 4 2.88 18.24 -0.31
CA ILE A 4 1.52 17.80 0.01
C ILE A 4 1.40 16.31 -0.30
N VAL A 5 0.78 15.54 0.60
CA VAL A 5 0.45 14.12 0.35
C VAL A 5 -1.06 13.99 0.23
N LEU A 6 -1.54 13.39 -0.86
CA LEU A 6 -2.96 13.18 -1.07
C LEU A 6 -3.47 12.04 -0.17
N GLY A 7 -4.44 12.34 0.69
CA GLY A 7 -4.98 11.39 1.68
C GLY A 7 -6.11 10.48 1.18
N CYS A 8 -6.50 10.57 -0.10
CA CYS A 8 -7.60 9.78 -0.66
C CYS A 8 -7.28 9.38 -2.11
N ALA A 9 -7.55 8.12 -2.45
CA ALA A 9 -7.31 7.57 -3.79
C ALA A 9 -8.10 8.29 -4.89
N GLY A 10 -9.27 8.85 -4.58
CA GLY A 10 -10.08 9.62 -5.53
C GLY A 10 -9.47 10.97 -5.93
N MET A 11 -8.35 11.38 -5.34
CA MET A 11 -7.66 12.63 -5.67
C MET A 11 -6.47 12.44 -6.61
N ALA A 12 -6.18 11.21 -7.08
CA ALA A 12 -4.98 10.90 -7.86
C ALA A 12 -4.78 11.84 -9.06
N ASP A 13 -5.84 12.16 -9.81
CA ASP A 13 -5.79 13.04 -10.98
C ASP A 13 -5.52 14.52 -10.63
N LEU A 14 -5.67 14.91 -9.35
CA LEU A 14 -5.46 16.27 -8.87
C LEU A 14 -4.00 16.58 -8.53
N ALA A 15 -3.13 15.58 -8.43
CA ALA A 15 -1.74 15.77 -8.00
C ALA A 15 -1.01 16.78 -8.89
N ALA A 16 -1.13 16.64 -10.21
CA ALA A 16 -0.46 17.51 -11.17
C ALA A 16 -1.04 18.94 -11.19
N SER A 17 -2.36 19.11 -11.03
CA SER A 17 -2.98 20.43 -11.00
C SER A 17 -2.65 21.20 -9.72
N LEU A 18 -2.71 20.53 -8.57
CA LEU A 18 -2.37 21.10 -7.27
C LEU A 18 -0.88 21.44 -7.18
N SER A 19 0.00 20.60 -7.75
CA SER A 19 1.43 20.90 -7.76
C SER A 19 1.76 22.16 -8.55
N ARG A 20 1.13 22.35 -9.73
CA ARG A 20 1.26 23.60 -10.50
C ARG A 20 0.66 24.81 -9.76
N ALA A 21 -0.49 24.63 -9.12
CA ALA A 21 -1.19 25.71 -8.43
C ALA A 21 -0.42 26.22 -7.20
N HIS A 22 0.23 25.33 -6.46
CA HIS A 22 0.92 25.66 -5.22
C HIS A 22 2.45 25.80 -5.37
N GLY A 23 3.02 25.45 -6.53
CA GLY A 23 4.47 25.52 -6.78
C GLY A 23 5.29 24.56 -5.92
N LEU A 24 4.66 23.51 -5.40
CA LEU A 24 5.25 22.54 -4.48
C LEU A 24 4.94 21.11 -4.96
N PRO A 25 5.78 20.12 -4.61
CA PRO A 25 5.51 18.72 -4.95
C PRO A 25 4.25 18.20 -4.25
N VAL A 26 3.40 17.51 -5.02
CA VAL A 26 2.20 16.82 -4.52
C VAL A 26 2.34 15.33 -4.81
N VAL A 27 2.34 14.51 -3.76
CA VAL A 27 2.51 13.06 -3.84
C VAL A 27 1.14 12.39 -3.89
N ASP A 28 0.85 11.73 -5.00
CA ASP A 28 -0.26 10.78 -5.12
C ASP A 28 0.14 9.42 -4.53
N GLY A 29 -0.61 8.98 -3.53
CA GLY A 29 -0.41 7.68 -2.88
C GLY A 29 -0.64 6.49 -3.82
N VAL A 30 -1.51 6.60 -4.83
CA VAL A 30 -1.80 5.50 -5.76
C VAL A 30 -0.61 5.25 -6.68
N ALA A 31 -0.17 6.27 -7.43
CA ALA A 31 0.99 6.16 -8.30
C ALA A 31 2.27 5.82 -7.53
N ALA A 32 2.47 6.42 -6.34
CA ALA A 32 3.61 6.12 -5.49
C ALA A 32 3.61 4.66 -5.01
N ALA A 33 2.46 4.11 -4.60
CA ALA A 33 2.35 2.73 -4.16
C ALA A 33 2.62 1.73 -5.30
N VAL A 34 2.14 2.01 -6.51
CA VAL A 34 2.42 1.18 -7.69
C VAL A 34 3.92 1.14 -7.98
N LYS A 35 4.59 2.30 -8.02
CA LYS A 35 6.03 2.37 -8.28
C LYS A 35 6.86 1.72 -7.18
N LEU A 36 6.43 1.83 -5.92
CA LEU A 36 7.06 1.14 -4.81
C LEU A 36 6.92 -0.38 -4.95
N ALA A 37 5.73 -0.88 -5.27
CA ALA A 37 5.48 -2.32 -5.46
C ALA A 37 6.30 -2.89 -6.62
N GLU A 38 6.33 -2.20 -7.77
CA GLU A 38 7.19 -2.56 -8.91
C GLU A 38 8.67 -2.63 -8.50
N SER A 39 9.15 -1.65 -7.73
CA SER A 39 10.54 -1.61 -7.26
C SER A 39 10.88 -2.77 -6.33
N VAL A 40 9.99 -3.09 -5.39
CA VAL A 40 10.15 -4.24 -4.48
C VAL A 40 10.24 -5.55 -5.27
N VAL A 41 9.39 -5.72 -6.27
CA VAL A 41 9.41 -6.90 -7.17
C VAL A 41 10.69 -6.95 -7.99
N ALA A 42 11.11 -5.83 -8.59
CA ALA A 42 12.33 -5.75 -9.40
C ALA A 42 13.60 -6.07 -8.59
N LEU A 43 13.63 -5.70 -7.30
CA LEU A 43 14.70 -6.04 -6.38
C LEU A 43 14.65 -7.48 -5.84
N GLY A 44 13.64 -8.27 -6.22
CA GLY A 44 13.46 -9.64 -5.73
C GLY A 44 13.08 -9.73 -4.24
N LEU A 45 12.64 -8.62 -3.65
CA LEU A 45 12.26 -8.54 -2.24
C LEU A 45 10.83 -9.02 -2.04
N LYS A 46 10.56 -9.60 -0.87
CA LYS A 46 9.24 -10.07 -0.44
C LYS A 46 9.00 -9.69 1.01
N THR A 47 7.74 -9.66 1.43
CA THR A 47 7.39 -9.46 2.85
C THR A 47 8.08 -10.53 3.70
N SER A 48 8.85 -10.10 4.69
CA SER A 48 9.47 -11.01 5.67
C SER A 48 8.39 -11.84 6.36
N ARG A 49 8.62 -13.14 6.51
CA ARG A 49 7.74 -14.04 7.28
C ARG A 49 8.20 -14.23 8.73
N LEU A 50 9.20 -13.45 9.16
CA LEU A 50 9.67 -13.43 10.53
C LEU A 50 8.86 -12.42 11.35
N GLY A 51 8.52 -12.77 12.60
CA GLY A 51 7.87 -11.86 13.55
C GLY A 51 6.44 -11.49 13.16
N GLY A 52 6.13 -10.19 13.14
CA GLY A 52 4.76 -9.67 13.02
C GLY A 52 4.05 -9.94 11.67
N TYR A 53 4.80 -10.23 10.61
CA TYR A 53 4.29 -10.59 9.28
C TYR A 53 4.33 -12.10 9.00
N ALA A 54 4.61 -12.91 10.03
CA ALA A 54 4.50 -14.36 9.95
C ALA A 54 3.07 -14.77 9.53
N PRO A 55 2.90 -15.94 8.89
CA PRO A 55 1.57 -16.45 8.60
C PRO A 55 0.69 -16.48 9.86
N PRO A 56 -0.62 -16.20 9.75
CA PRO A 56 -1.52 -16.27 10.89
C PRO A 56 -1.49 -17.67 11.51
N ARG A 57 -1.50 -17.73 12.85
CA ARG A 57 -1.53 -19.01 13.57
C ARG A 57 -2.81 -19.77 13.24
N ALA A 58 -2.69 -21.10 13.13
CA ALA A 58 -3.82 -21.99 12.92
C ALA A 58 -4.87 -21.79 14.01
N LYS A 59 -6.07 -21.37 13.60
CA LYS A 59 -7.27 -21.29 14.43
C LYS A 59 -8.51 -21.39 13.54
N PRO A 60 -9.63 -21.91 14.05
CA PRO A 60 -10.89 -21.89 13.32
C PRO A 60 -11.29 -20.45 12.99
N TYR A 61 -11.59 -20.20 11.71
CA TYR A 61 -12.21 -18.96 11.27
C TYR A 61 -13.73 -19.16 11.24
N ALA A 62 -14.50 -18.11 11.54
CA ALA A 62 -15.96 -18.16 11.58
C ALA A 62 -16.59 -17.31 10.46
N GLY A 63 -17.86 -17.57 10.16
CA GLY A 63 -18.63 -16.81 9.18
C GLY A 63 -18.09 -16.97 7.76
N ARG A 64 -18.01 -15.85 7.02
CA ARG A 64 -17.62 -15.84 5.59
C ARG A 64 -16.23 -16.40 5.31
N PHE A 65 -15.34 -16.39 6.30
CA PHE A 65 -13.94 -16.80 6.16
C PHE A 65 -13.66 -18.22 6.69
N ALA A 66 -14.69 -19.01 7.02
CA ALA A 66 -14.51 -20.35 7.58
C ALA A 66 -13.67 -21.28 6.68
N GLY A 67 -13.74 -21.12 5.36
CA GLY A 67 -12.94 -21.88 4.39
C GLY A 67 -11.51 -21.37 4.19
N GLU A 68 -11.13 -20.25 4.79
CA GLU A 68 -9.82 -19.60 4.63
C GLU A 68 -8.93 -19.78 5.87
N ALA A 69 -9.36 -20.61 6.82
CA ALA A 69 -8.58 -20.90 8.01
C ALA A 69 -7.22 -21.51 7.62
N PRO A 70 -6.10 -20.98 8.14
CA PRO A 70 -4.78 -21.52 7.85
C PRO A 70 -4.70 -22.96 8.38
N SER A 71 -4.44 -23.91 7.49
CA SER A 71 -4.13 -25.29 7.86
C SER A 71 -2.74 -25.34 8.51
N CYS A 72 -2.64 -26.05 9.63
CA CYS A 72 -1.36 -26.37 10.26
C CYS A 72 -0.39 -27.02 9.27
#